data_AF-A0A4D4L0N3-F1
#
_entry.id   AF-A0A4D4L0N3-F1
#
_cell.length_a   1.000
_cell.length_b   1.000
_cell.length_c   1.000
_cell.angle_alpha   90.00
_cell.angle_beta   90.00
_cell.angle_gamma   90.00
#
_symmetry.space_group_name_H-M   'P 1'
#
loop_
_entity.id
_entity.type
_entity.pdbx_description
1 polymer ?
#
loop_
_entity_poly.entity_id
_entity_poly.type
_entity_poly.pdbx_seq_one_letter_code
_entity_poly.pdbx_strand_id
1 'polypeptide(L)'
;MSQSTHRTLNPCPGTLDLSLGTSQSANDAQFHAIVTDLVGTPTELVTPDGTLVWQARTTIWGTPLSTPPGEVDCPLRFPGQYADPETGLNYNFFRYYDPETARYLTPDPLGLAPADNPHIYVVNPLTWAGPLGLEGCGPGIDDDTYDEVEAQY
;
A
#
# COMPACT_ATOMS: atom_id res chain seq x y z
N MET A 1 -3.20 30.77 27.02
CA MET A 1 -2.05 30.33 26.20
C MET A 1 -1.43 29.14 26.92
N SER A 2 -1.68 27.92 26.49
CA SER A 2 -1.14 26.70 27.12
C SER A 2 -0.06 26.14 26.21
N GLN A 3 1.18 26.10 26.69
CA GLN A 3 2.30 25.49 25.97
C GLN A 3 2.22 23.96 26.12
N SER A 4 2.35 23.24 25.01
CA SER A 4 2.44 21.79 25.02
C SER A 4 3.89 21.38 25.33
N THR A 5 4.11 20.70 26.45
CA THR A 5 5.42 20.15 26.81
C THR A 5 5.67 18.88 26.00
N HIS A 6 6.70 18.87 25.15
CA HIS A 6 7.13 17.68 24.43
C HIS A 6 7.85 16.73 25.40
N ARG A 7 7.26 15.56 25.67
CA ARG A 7 7.87 14.51 26.50
C ARG A 7 8.35 13.41 25.56
N THR A 8 9.67 13.30 25.38
CA THR A 8 10.27 12.25 24.55
C THR A 8 10.12 10.91 25.29
N LEU A 9 9.41 9.96 24.69
CA LEU A 9 9.41 8.57 25.14
C LEU A 9 10.61 7.89 24.47
N ASN A 10 11.49 7.26 25.27
CA ASN A 10 12.50 6.33 24.76
C ASN A 10 11.89 4.92 24.79
N PRO A 11 11.35 4.39 23.68
CA PRO A 11 10.92 3.00 23.66
C PRO A 11 12.15 2.07 23.65
N CYS A 12 12.12 1.04 24.50
CA CYS A 12 13.01 -0.11 24.36
C CYS A 12 12.69 -0.85 23.05
N PRO A 13 13.68 -1.43 22.35
CA PRO A 13 13.40 -2.21 21.16
C PRO A 13 12.67 -3.51 21.53
N GLY A 14 11.49 -3.74 20.95
CA GLY A 14 10.84 -5.06 20.97
C GLY A 14 9.49 -5.18 21.71
N THR A 15 8.88 -4.09 22.18
CA THR A 15 7.50 -4.15 22.70
C THR A 15 6.70 -2.96 22.19
N LEU A 16 5.90 -3.18 21.15
CA LEU A 16 4.84 -2.26 20.75
C LEU A 16 3.66 -2.51 21.68
N ASP A 17 3.59 -1.77 22.78
CA ASP A 17 2.40 -1.73 23.62
C ASP A 17 1.35 -0.86 22.92
N LEU A 18 0.39 -1.51 22.26
CA LEU A 18 -0.73 -0.87 21.56
C LEU A 18 -1.76 -0.23 22.51
N SER A 19 -1.54 -0.27 23.84
CA SER A 19 -2.50 0.24 24.82
C SER A 19 -2.32 1.72 25.23
N LEU A 20 -1.48 2.48 24.53
CA LEU A 20 -1.23 3.89 24.85
C LEU A 20 -2.43 4.81 24.53
N GLY A 21 -3.35 4.89 25.50
CA GLY A 21 -4.08 6.10 25.88
C GLY A 21 -5.30 6.47 25.03
N THR A 22 -6.49 6.09 25.49
CA THR A 22 -7.73 6.83 25.20
C THR A 22 -8.64 6.91 26.43
N SER A 23 -8.49 7.96 27.23
CA SER A 23 -9.61 8.48 28.02
C SER A 23 -10.45 9.38 27.10
N GLN A 24 -11.14 8.76 26.14
CA GLN A 24 -12.15 9.43 25.33
C GLN A 24 -13.25 8.41 25.07
N SER A 25 -14.49 8.76 25.43
CA SER A 25 -15.71 7.94 25.33
C SER A 25 -15.64 6.92 24.18
N ALA A 26 -15.62 5.63 24.53
CA ALA A 26 -15.44 4.51 23.62
C ALA A 26 -16.49 4.53 22.49
N ASN A 27 -16.12 5.12 21.36
CA ASN A 27 -16.66 4.74 20.08
C ASN A 27 -16.15 3.32 19.77
N ASP A 28 -16.97 2.52 19.08
CA ASP A 28 -16.75 1.12 18.67
C ASP A 28 -15.55 0.95 17.71
N ALA A 29 -14.37 1.44 18.10
CA ALA A 29 -13.16 1.42 17.32
C ALA A 29 -12.52 0.03 17.43
N GLN A 30 -12.45 -0.67 16.30
CA GLN A 30 -11.75 -1.94 16.17
C GLN A 30 -10.37 -1.71 15.54
N PHE A 31 -9.34 -2.32 16.12
CA PHE A 31 -7.97 -2.23 15.63
C PHE A 31 -7.54 -3.56 15.04
N HIS A 32 -6.87 -3.50 13.89
CA HIS A 32 -6.32 -4.67 13.21
C HIS A 32 -4.85 -4.40 12.85
N ALA A 33 -3.99 -5.38 13.06
CA ALA A 33 -2.66 -5.41 12.49
C ALA A 33 -2.74 -5.91 11.04
N ILE A 34 -2.05 -5.22 10.13
CA ILE A 34 -1.95 -5.60 8.72
C ILE A 34 -0.66 -6.40 8.54
N VAL A 35 -0.77 -7.64 8.08
CA VAL A 35 0.37 -8.45 7.65
C VAL A 35 0.53 -8.29 6.14
N THR A 36 1.73 -7.96 5.68
CA THR A 36 2.01 -7.72 4.27
C THR A 36 2.95 -8.76 3.67
N ASP A 37 2.93 -8.89 2.36
CA ASP A 37 3.99 -9.55 1.60
C ASP A 37 5.27 -8.69 1.52
N LEU A 38 6.24 -9.13 0.72
CA LEU A 38 7.55 -8.47 0.55
C LEU A 38 7.45 -7.06 -0.05
N VAL A 39 6.45 -6.80 -0.90
CA VAL A 39 6.26 -5.48 -1.53
C VAL A 39 5.27 -4.60 -0.78
N GLY A 40 4.69 -5.09 0.32
CA GLY A 40 3.77 -4.32 1.15
C GLY A 40 2.29 -4.54 0.82
N THR A 41 1.94 -5.53 0.00
CA THR A 41 0.54 -5.90 -0.26
C THR A 41 -0.05 -6.52 0.99
N PRO A 42 -1.20 -6.04 1.51
CA PRO A 42 -1.90 -6.69 2.60
C PRO A 42 -2.31 -8.12 2.23
N THR A 43 -1.96 -9.06 3.10
CA THR A 43 -2.28 -10.48 2.94
C THR A 43 -3.23 -10.97 4.02
N GLU A 44 -3.13 -10.41 5.23
CA GLU A 44 -3.91 -10.83 6.40
C GLU A 44 -4.22 -9.63 7.31
N LEU A 45 -5.39 -9.68 7.96
CA LEU A 45 -5.75 -8.78 9.07
C LEU A 45 -5.91 -9.61 10.35
N VAL A 46 -5.26 -9.15 11.41
CA VAL A 46 -5.21 -9.85 12.69
C VAL A 46 -5.65 -8.93 13.82
N THR A 47 -6.51 -9.42 14.71
CA THR A 47 -6.95 -8.69 15.90
C THR A 47 -5.84 -8.61 16.96
N PRO A 48 -5.97 -7.75 17.99
CA PRO A 48 -4.95 -7.62 19.03
C PRO A 48 -4.70 -8.92 19.83
N ASP A 49 -5.68 -9.82 19.91
CA ASP A 49 -5.57 -11.14 20.52
C ASP A 49 -4.95 -12.21 19.60
N GLY A 50 -4.60 -11.86 18.36
CA GLY A 50 -3.95 -12.75 17.40
C GLY A 50 -4.92 -13.55 16.52
N THR A 51 -6.21 -13.20 16.50
CA THR A 51 -7.21 -13.89 15.68
C THR A 51 -7.18 -13.36 14.24
N LEU A 52 -7.11 -14.26 13.27
CA LEU A 52 -7.17 -13.94 11.83
C LEU A 52 -8.62 -13.64 11.44
N VAL A 53 -8.90 -12.41 11.00
CA VAL A 53 -10.27 -11.96 10.65
C VAL A 53 -10.47 -11.68 9.17
N TRP A 54 -9.40 -11.57 8.40
CA TRP A 54 -9.43 -11.48 6.94
C TRP A 54 -8.13 -12.00 6.35
N GLN A 55 -8.21 -12.60 5.16
CA GLN A 55 -7.05 -12.96 4.36
C GLN A 55 -7.34 -12.85 2.86
N ALA A 56 -6.32 -12.46 2.12
CA ALA A 56 -6.32 -12.50 0.67
C ALA A 56 -5.20 -13.39 0.14
N ARG A 57 -5.48 -14.02 -0.99
CA ARG A 57 -4.50 -14.65 -1.86
C ARG A 57 -4.74 -14.09 -3.25
N THR A 58 -3.68 -13.77 -3.97
CA THR A 58 -3.76 -13.15 -5.28
C THR A 58 -2.85 -13.87 -6.26
N THR A 59 -3.05 -13.64 -7.55
CA THR A 59 -2.02 -13.89 -8.56
C THR A 59 -0.85 -12.92 -8.37
N ILE A 60 0.25 -13.15 -9.08
CA ILE A 60 1.41 -12.24 -9.07
C ILE A 60 1.08 -10.80 -9.49
N TRP A 61 -0.06 -10.59 -10.17
CA TRP A 61 -0.54 -9.28 -10.63
C TRP A 61 -1.76 -8.79 -9.84
N GLY A 62 -2.03 -9.37 -8.67
CA GLY A 62 -3.04 -8.83 -7.75
C GLY A 62 -4.48 -9.24 -8.07
N THR A 63 -4.74 -10.13 -9.03
CA THR A 63 -6.07 -10.71 -9.23
C THR A 63 -6.43 -11.56 -8.01
N PRO A 64 -7.55 -11.30 -7.30
CA PRO A 64 -7.95 -12.10 -6.14
C PRO A 64 -8.20 -13.56 -6.51
N LEU A 65 -7.69 -14.46 -5.67
CA LEU A 65 -7.98 -15.90 -5.71
C LEU A 65 -8.98 -16.23 -4.61
N SER A 66 -9.67 -17.37 -4.75
CA SER A 66 -10.63 -17.81 -3.76
C SER A 66 -9.96 -18.00 -2.39
N THR A 67 -10.48 -17.31 -1.38
CA THR A 67 -10.10 -17.48 0.03
C THR A 67 -11.33 -17.81 0.89
N PRO A 68 -11.15 -18.46 2.06
CA PRO A 68 -12.20 -18.56 3.06
C PRO A 68 -12.77 -17.17 3.40
N PRO A 69 -14.09 -17.03 3.59
CA PRO A 69 -14.70 -15.76 3.93
C PRO A 69 -14.15 -15.25 5.27
N GLY A 70 -13.78 -13.97 5.31
CA GLY A 70 -13.40 -13.25 6.52
C GLY A 70 -14.60 -12.63 7.23
N GLU A 71 -14.41 -12.22 8.47
CA GLU A 71 -15.40 -11.47 9.26
C GLU A 71 -15.44 -9.99 8.88
N VAL A 72 -14.31 -9.48 8.38
CA VAL A 72 -14.14 -8.11 7.90
C VAL A 72 -13.61 -8.14 6.46
N ASP A 73 -13.59 -6.99 5.78
CA ASP A 73 -12.97 -6.83 4.46
C ASP A 73 -11.84 -5.79 4.49
N CYS A 74 -10.85 -5.97 3.61
CA CYS A 74 -9.75 -5.04 3.41
C CYS A 74 -9.75 -4.55 1.95
N PRO A 75 -10.03 -3.26 1.68
CA PRO A 75 -10.04 -2.73 0.32
C PRO A 75 -8.63 -2.40 -0.22
N LEU A 76 -7.59 -2.47 0.61
CA LEU A 76 -6.23 -2.18 0.19
C LEU A 76 -5.68 -3.29 -0.72
N ARG A 77 -4.88 -2.91 -1.71
CA ARG A 77 -4.26 -3.81 -2.70
C ARG A 77 -2.74 -3.60 -2.68
N PHE A 78 -2.08 -3.62 -3.84
CA PHE A 78 -0.67 -3.21 -3.90
C PHE A 78 -0.48 -1.82 -3.27
N PRO A 79 0.74 -1.45 -2.83
CA PRO A 79 0.97 -0.13 -2.24
C PRO A 79 0.39 1.01 -3.11
N GLY A 80 -0.36 1.91 -2.48
CA GLY A 80 -1.06 3.01 -3.15
C GLY A 80 -2.44 2.68 -3.73
N GLN A 81 -2.80 1.39 -3.80
CA GLN A 81 -4.00 0.94 -4.48
C GLN A 81 -5.18 0.68 -3.53
N TYR A 82 -6.37 1.12 -3.96
CA TYR A 82 -7.65 0.87 -3.32
C TYR A 82 -8.58 0.16 -4.28
N ALA A 83 -9.19 -0.95 -3.85
CA ALA A 83 -10.11 -1.71 -4.68
C ALA A 83 -11.43 -0.97 -4.88
N ASP A 84 -11.84 -0.86 -6.14
CA ASP A 84 -13.16 -0.38 -6.53
C ASP A 84 -14.06 -1.58 -6.85
N PRO A 85 -15.00 -1.94 -5.95
CA PRO A 85 -15.87 -3.09 -6.16
C PRO A 85 -16.90 -2.90 -7.28
N GLU A 86 -17.18 -1.66 -7.70
CA GLU A 86 -18.14 -1.40 -8.79
C GLU A 86 -17.55 -1.79 -10.15
N THR A 87 -16.25 -1.55 -10.33
CA THR A 87 -15.54 -1.81 -11.59
C THR A 87 -14.70 -3.09 -11.57
N GLY A 88 -14.31 -3.56 -10.38
CA GLY A 88 -13.33 -4.63 -10.22
C GLY A 88 -11.88 -4.17 -10.43
N LEU A 89 -11.66 -2.87 -10.63
CA LEU A 89 -10.35 -2.25 -10.81
C LEU A 89 -9.78 -1.80 -9.47
N ASN A 90 -8.50 -1.44 -9.48
CA ASN A 90 -7.86 -0.81 -8.34
C ASN A 90 -7.53 0.65 -8.68
N TYR A 91 -8.11 1.59 -7.93
CA TYR A 91 -7.74 2.99 -8.00
C TYR A 91 -6.34 3.19 -7.40
N ASN A 92 -5.42 3.73 -8.20
CA ASN A 92 -4.05 4.04 -7.81
C ASN A 92 -3.74 5.51 -8.12
N PHE A 93 -4.28 6.40 -7.29
CA PHE A 93 -4.10 7.85 -7.33
C PHE A 93 -4.26 8.51 -8.72
N PHE A 94 -3.22 8.49 -9.57
CA PHE A 94 -3.30 9.03 -10.93
C PHE A 94 -4.00 8.12 -11.94
N ARG A 95 -4.08 6.81 -11.69
CA ARG A 95 -4.55 5.83 -12.70
C ARG A 95 -5.38 4.71 -12.09
N TYR A 96 -6.21 4.06 -12.91
CA TYR A 96 -6.89 2.81 -12.56
C TYR A 96 -6.09 1.61 -13.09
N TYR A 97 -5.74 0.70 -12.18
CA TYR A 97 -5.04 -0.55 -12.46
C TYR A 97 -6.05 -1.68 -12.63
N ASP A 98 -5.89 -2.44 -13.71
CA ASP A 98 -6.60 -3.67 -13.96
C ASP A 98 -5.70 -4.87 -13.59
N PRO A 99 -6.03 -5.61 -12.50
CA PRO A 99 -5.26 -6.77 -12.08
C PRO A 99 -5.39 -7.97 -13.02
N GLU A 100 -6.44 -8.05 -13.86
CA GLU A 100 -6.65 -9.16 -14.80
C GLU A 100 -5.72 -9.01 -16.02
N THR A 101 -5.57 -7.79 -16.53
CA THR A 101 -4.65 -7.50 -17.64
C THR A 101 -3.26 -7.07 -17.20
N ALA A 102 -3.05 -6.87 -15.89
CA ALA A 102 -1.82 -6.42 -15.27
C ALA A 102 -1.33 -5.04 -15.74
N ARG A 103 -2.25 -4.11 -16.04
CA ARG A 103 -1.93 -2.82 -16.67
C ARG A 103 -2.80 -1.68 -16.15
N TYR A 104 -2.34 -0.45 -16.37
CA TYR A 104 -3.17 0.74 -16.23
C TYR A 104 -4.07 0.95 -17.44
N LEU A 105 -5.30 1.42 -17.19
CA LEU A 105 -6.26 1.73 -18.26
C LEU A 105 -5.86 2.94 -19.10
N THR A 106 -5.17 3.91 -18.50
CA THR A 106 -4.69 5.12 -19.17
C THR A 106 -3.17 5.12 -19.28
N PRO A 107 -2.61 5.73 -20.34
CA PRO A 107 -1.17 5.98 -20.43
C PRO A 107 -0.67 6.79 -19.22
N ASP A 108 0.60 6.65 -18.90
CA ASP A 108 1.28 7.45 -17.87
C ASP A 108 1.20 8.95 -18.20
N PRO A 109 0.74 9.81 -17.29
CA PRO A 109 0.77 11.25 -17.46
C PRO A 109 2.16 11.83 -17.72
N LEU A 110 3.23 11.16 -17.29
CA LEU A 110 4.62 11.52 -17.56
C LEU A 110 5.12 11.03 -18.94
N GLY A 111 4.25 10.37 -19.72
CA GLY A 111 4.57 9.88 -21.06
C GLY A 111 5.44 8.62 -21.00
N LEU A 112 6.57 8.65 -21.71
CA LEU A 112 7.50 7.51 -21.81
C LEU A 112 8.72 7.64 -20.90
N ALA A 113 8.84 8.75 -20.15
CA ALA A 113 10.00 8.98 -19.28
C ALA A 113 10.14 7.90 -18.18
N PRO A 114 9.04 7.47 -17.50
CA PRO A 114 9.15 6.44 -16.46
C PRO A 114 9.42 5.02 -16.98
N ALA A 115 8.91 4.69 -18.17
CA ALA A 115 8.99 3.37 -18.75
C ALA A 115 8.61 3.37 -20.25
N ASP A 116 9.22 2.46 -21.02
CA ASP A 116 8.91 2.26 -22.44
C ASP A 116 7.44 1.89 -22.71
N ASN A 117 6.77 1.25 -21.74
CA ASN A 117 5.35 0.92 -21.82
C ASN A 117 4.55 1.85 -20.91
N PRO A 118 3.80 2.82 -21.46
CA PRO A 118 3.10 3.82 -20.65
C PRO A 118 1.91 3.26 -19.86
N HIS A 119 1.55 1.99 -20.06
CA HIS A 119 0.47 1.31 -19.32
C HIS A 119 0.99 0.31 -18.28
N ILE A 120 2.30 0.16 -18.10
CA ILE A 120 2.85 -0.81 -17.16
C ILE A 120 2.59 -0.37 -15.71
N TYR A 121 2.33 -1.33 -14.81
CA TYR A 121 2.33 -1.05 -13.37
C TYR A 121 3.76 -0.86 -12.86
N VAL A 122 4.53 -1.95 -12.90
CA VAL A 122 5.96 -2.01 -12.58
C VAL A 122 6.60 -3.11 -13.42
N VAL A 123 7.93 -3.08 -13.55
CA VAL A 123 8.67 -4.13 -14.29
C VAL A 123 8.62 -5.47 -13.56
N ASN A 124 8.74 -5.47 -12.23
CA ASN A 124 8.71 -6.69 -11.42
C ASN A 124 7.83 -6.53 -10.16
N PRO A 125 6.61 -7.10 -10.13
CA PRO A 125 5.68 -6.92 -9.02
C PRO A 125 6.09 -7.67 -7.74
N LEU A 126 7.10 -8.54 -7.80
CA LEU A 126 7.59 -9.28 -6.63
C LEU A 126 8.56 -8.47 -5.77
N THR A 127 9.13 -7.40 -6.33
CA THR A 127 10.16 -6.60 -5.66
C THR A 127 9.93 -5.09 -5.82
N TRP A 128 9.06 -4.67 -6.74
CA TRP A 128 8.80 -3.26 -7.04
C TRP A 128 7.33 -2.93 -6.73
N ALA A 129 7.08 -1.69 -6.34
CA ALA A 129 5.74 -1.15 -6.14
C ALA A 129 5.60 0.20 -6.84
N GLY A 130 4.39 0.62 -7.18
CA GLY A 130 4.14 1.95 -7.78
C GLY A 130 3.10 2.72 -6.99
N PRO A 131 3.43 3.31 -5.81
CA PRO A 131 2.46 3.83 -4.86
C PRO A 131 1.63 5.02 -5.34
N LEU A 132 2.11 5.75 -6.34
CA LEU A 132 1.40 6.89 -6.92
C LEU A 132 0.68 6.52 -8.23
N GLY A 133 0.98 5.34 -8.76
CA GLY A 133 0.65 5.00 -10.12
C GLY A 133 1.28 5.92 -11.14
N LEU A 134 2.59 6.18 -11.01
CA LEU A 134 3.44 6.84 -12.01
C LEU A 134 4.67 5.95 -12.26
N GLU A 135 5.77 6.22 -11.55
CA GLU A 135 7.01 5.45 -11.62
C GLU A 135 7.00 4.34 -10.55
N GLY A 136 7.71 3.25 -10.83
CA GLY A 136 7.89 2.15 -9.88
C GLY A 136 9.08 2.42 -8.95
N CYS A 137 8.91 2.19 -7.65
CA CYS A 137 10.00 2.06 -6.71
C CYS A 137 10.44 0.60 -6.60
N GLY A 138 11.74 0.34 -6.70
CA GLY A 138 12.31 -1.00 -6.64
C GLY A 138 13.77 -0.98 -6.15
N PRO A 139 14.32 -2.13 -5.74
CA PRO A 139 15.71 -2.23 -5.32
C PRO A 139 16.64 -1.78 -6.47
N GLY A 140 17.40 -0.71 -6.23
CA GLY A 140 18.36 -0.15 -7.18
C GLY A 140 17.84 1.01 -8.05
N ILE A 141 16.65 1.55 -7.76
CA ILE A 141 16.30 2.91 -8.18
C ILE A 141 16.71 3.84 -7.03
N ASP A 142 17.92 4.35 -7.12
CA ASP A 142 18.48 5.38 -6.24
C ASP A 142 17.80 6.73 -6.50
N ASP A 143 17.41 7.37 -5.39
CA ASP A 143 16.77 8.70 -5.29
C ASP A 143 17.63 9.82 -5.94
N ASP A 144 18.91 9.53 -6.20
CA ASP A 144 19.89 10.45 -6.80
C ASP A 144 19.65 10.70 -8.31
N THR A 145 18.72 9.98 -8.96
CA THR A 145 18.45 10.13 -10.41
C THR A 145 17.59 11.37 -10.76
N TYR A 146 17.22 12.21 -9.79
CA TYR A 146 16.47 13.45 -10.03
C TYR A 146 17.32 14.73 -10.02
N ASP A 147 18.55 14.71 -9.49
CA ASP A 147 19.41 15.90 -9.46
C ASP A 147 20.13 16.17 -10.81
N GLU A 148 20.22 15.19 -11.72
CA GLU A 148 20.90 15.38 -13.00
C GLU A 148 19.99 15.87 -14.15
N VAL A 149 18.66 15.91 -13.98
CA VAL A 149 17.72 16.36 -15.03
C VAL A 149 17.40 17.86 -14.99
N GLU A 150 17.69 18.58 -13.90
CA GLU A 150 17.56 20.05 -13.86
C GLU A 150 18.83 20.80 -14.36
N ALA A 151 19.95 20.10 -14.61
CA ALA A 151 21.17 20.74 -15.08
C ALA A 151 21.23 20.94 -16.61
N GLN A 152 20.17 20.61 -17.34
CA GLN A 152 20.16 20.70 -18.80
C GLN A 152 18.89 21.34 -19.39
N TYR A 153 18.50 22.49 -18.84
CA TYR A 153 17.86 23.59 -19.59
C TYR A 153 18.30 24.95 -19.08
#